data_AF-A0A3Q0IQZ3-F1
#
_entry.id   AF-A0A3Q0IQZ3-F1
#
_cell.length_a   1.000
_cell.length_b   1.000
_cell.length_c   1.000
_cell.angle_alpha   90.00
_cell.angle_beta   90.00
_cell.angle_gamma   90.00
#
_symmetry.space_group_name_H-M   'P 1'
#
loop_
_entity.id
_entity.type
_entity.pdbx_description
1 polymer ?
#
loop_
_entity_poly.entity_id
_entity_poly.type
_entity_poly.pdbx_seq_one_letter_code
_entity_poly.pdbx_strand_id
1 'polypeptide(L)'
;MINGAPNTVELTQHSKGKNNKIYGFEWVNNKEIVFITEQSIEIYDIDVNSMYVKLIKSLSINSHWFVYDYKTKLLLLSTGGNYNNILQPLQLQNCGEINKLSRFEIELHNSVVSPISSQAPSSVSTCKLLLLEEDED
;
A
#
# COMPACT_ATOMS: atom_id res chain seq x y z
N MET A 1 -33.78 11.20 17.32
CA MET A 1 -33.47 12.02 16.13
C MET A 1 -33.32 13.46 16.59
N ILE A 2 -32.11 14.02 16.52
CA ILE A 2 -31.86 15.44 16.80
C ILE A 2 -31.29 16.01 15.49
N ASN A 3 -32.07 16.88 14.84
CA ASN A 3 -31.67 17.79 13.74
C ASN A 3 -31.43 17.27 12.31
N GLY A 4 -31.79 16.04 11.93
CA GLY A 4 -31.83 15.65 10.50
C GLY A 4 -30.47 15.64 9.77
N ALA A 5 -29.38 15.97 10.46
CA ALA A 5 -28.03 15.67 10.02
C ALA A 5 -27.75 14.18 10.29
N PRO A 6 -27.10 13.46 9.37
CA PRO A 6 -26.61 12.13 9.69
C PRO A 6 -25.72 12.22 10.95
N ASN A 7 -25.93 11.31 11.91
CA ASN A 7 -25.04 11.19 13.06
C ASN A 7 -23.64 10.85 12.52
N THR A 8 -22.76 11.84 12.42
CA THR A 8 -21.39 11.67 11.95
C THR A 8 -20.57 11.14 13.12
N VAL A 9 -20.35 9.82 13.16
CA VAL A 9 -19.37 9.21 14.06
C VAL A 9 -18.00 9.43 13.46
N GLU A 10 -17.15 10.16 14.18
CA GLU A 10 -15.77 10.42 13.79
C GLU A 10 -14.82 9.61 14.68
N LEU A 11 -13.90 8.87 14.07
CA LEU A 11 -12.87 8.09 14.75
C LEU A 11 -11.50 8.54 14.26
N THR A 12 -10.62 8.86 15.21
CA THR A 12 -9.23 9.26 14.91
C THR A 12 -8.30 8.14 15.31
N GLN A 13 -7.51 7.66 14.35
CA GLN A 13 -6.50 6.63 14.59
C GLN A 13 -5.14 7.10 14.08
N HIS A 14 -4.13 7.02 14.95
CA HIS A 14 -2.74 7.25 14.59
C HIS A 14 -2.08 5.92 14.20
N SER A 15 -1.11 5.95 13.28
CA SER A 15 -0.24 4.79 13.06
C SER A 15 0.46 4.37 14.36
N LYS A 16 0.82 3.10 14.47
CA LYS A 16 1.53 2.56 15.64
C LYS A 16 2.85 3.29 15.90
N GLY A 17 3.57 3.66 14.84
CA GLY A 17 4.81 4.43 14.91
C GLY A 17 4.56 5.93 15.02
N LYS A 18 5.18 6.60 16.01
CA LYS A 18 4.99 8.04 16.28
C LYS A 18 5.41 8.96 15.12
N ASN A 19 6.34 8.52 14.28
CA ASN A 19 6.90 9.30 13.18
C ASN A 19 6.77 8.56 11.83
N ASN A 20 5.98 7.50 11.76
CA ASN A 20 5.82 6.77 10.51
C ASN A 20 4.94 7.58 9.57
N LYS A 21 5.49 7.94 8.41
CA LYS A 21 4.70 8.55 7.35
C LYS A 21 3.66 7.53 6.86
N ILE A 22 2.40 7.91 6.89
CA ILE A 22 1.31 7.14 6.28
C ILE A 22 1.29 7.49 4.79
N TYR A 23 1.44 6.50 3.92
CA TYR A 23 1.27 6.67 2.48
C TYR A 23 -0.20 6.62 2.08
N GLY A 24 -0.99 5.82 2.79
CA GLY A 24 -2.42 5.71 2.58
C GLY A 24 -3.05 4.69 3.50
N PHE A 25 -4.34 4.46 3.29
CA PHE A 25 -5.10 3.43 3.97
C PHE A 25 -6.12 2.82 3.01
N GLU A 26 -6.55 1.60 3.28
CA GLU A 26 -7.55 0.90 2.49
C GLU A 26 -8.54 0.16 3.39
N TRP A 27 -9.81 0.11 2.99
CA TRP A 27 -10.79 -0.75 3.63
C TRP A 27 -10.63 -2.18 3.11
N VAL A 28 -10.30 -3.11 4.02
CA VAL A 28 -10.18 -4.53 3.68
C VAL A 28 -11.56 -5.20 3.72
N ASN A 29 -12.40 -4.77 4.66
CA ASN A 29 -13.83 -5.08 4.75
C ASN A 29 -14.55 -4.01 5.58
N ASN A 30 -15.82 -4.23 5.97
CA ASN A 30 -16.64 -3.24 6.66
C ASN A 30 -16.18 -2.88 8.09
N LYS A 31 -15.24 -3.64 8.65
CA LYS A 31 -14.73 -3.45 10.02
C LYS A 31 -13.21 -3.37 10.09
N GLU A 32 -12.51 -3.64 9.00
CA GLU A 32 -11.05 -3.67 8.99
C GLU A 32 -10.49 -2.65 8.01
N ILE A 33 -9.64 -1.78 8.52
CA ILE A 33 -8.84 -0.84 7.74
C ILE A 33 -7.37 -1.24 7.82
N VAL A 34 -6.64 -1.11 6.72
CA VAL A 34 -5.19 -1.28 6.69
C VAL A 34 -4.55 0.09 6.48
N PHE A 35 -3.59 0.45 7.33
CA PHE A 35 -2.70 1.59 7.12
C PHE A 35 -1.42 1.09 6.45
N ILE A 36 -1.04 1.75 5.37
CA ILE A 36 0.23 1.53 4.68
C ILE A 36 1.12 2.68 5.06
N THR A 37 2.19 2.37 5.79
CA THR A 37 3.17 3.37 6.23
C THR A 37 4.53 3.10 5.61
N GLU A 38 5.46 4.02 5.84
CA GLU A 38 6.85 3.89 5.43
C GLU A 38 7.53 2.63 5.99
N GLN A 39 7.16 2.16 7.19
CA GLN A 39 7.90 1.10 7.91
C GLN A 39 7.02 -0.08 8.35
N SER A 40 5.71 0.01 8.16
CA SER A 40 4.76 -1.00 8.61
C SER A 40 3.47 -1.01 7.80
N ILE A 41 2.89 -2.20 7.70
CA ILE A 41 1.50 -2.44 7.33
C ILE A 41 0.73 -2.75 8.62
N GLU A 42 -0.32 -2.00 8.90
CA GLU A 42 -1.03 -2.03 10.18
C GLU A 42 -2.52 -2.27 9.93
N ILE A 43 -3.07 -3.39 10.40
CA ILE A 43 -4.49 -3.67 10.28
C ILE A 43 -5.16 -3.32 11.60
N TYR A 44 -6.23 -2.53 11.50
CA TYR A 44 -7.06 -2.10 12.61
C TYR A 44 -8.48 -2.62 12.43
N ASP A 45 -9.04 -3.17 13.51
CA ASP A 45 -10.46 -3.48 13.64
C ASP A 45 -11.19 -2.23 14.18
N ILE A 46 -12.36 -1.95 13.61
CA ILE A 46 -13.18 -0.78 13.88
C ILE A 46 -14.53 -1.24 14.41
N ASP A 47 -14.84 -0.82 15.64
CA ASP A 47 -16.18 -0.92 16.20
C ASP A 47 -16.80 0.47 16.33
N VAL A 48 -17.68 0.79 15.39
CA VAL A 48 -18.40 2.07 15.36
C VAL A 48 -19.39 2.20 16.53
N ASN A 49 -19.95 1.08 17.03
CA ASN A 49 -20.91 1.11 18.13
C ASN A 49 -20.22 1.44 19.45
N SER A 50 -19.06 0.83 19.66
CA SER A 50 -18.24 1.04 20.84
C SER A 50 -17.24 2.20 20.69
N MET A 51 -17.26 2.88 19.52
CA MET A 51 -16.37 3.98 19.14
C MET A 51 -14.88 3.70 19.41
N TYR A 52 -14.42 2.47 19.13
CA TYR A 52 -13.01 2.12 19.29
C TYR A 52 -12.39 1.64 17.98
N VAL A 53 -11.09 1.86 17.88
CA VAL A 53 -10.23 1.33 16.83
C VAL A 53 -9.10 0.55 17.51
N LYS A 54 -8.87 -0.69 17.08
CA LYS A 54 -7.93 -1.60 17.72
C LYS A 54 -6.94 -2.15 16.69
N LEU A 55 -5.65 -1.95 16.93
CA LEU A 55 -4.61 -2.61 16.13
C LEU A 55 -4.69 -4.13 16.34
N ILE A 56 -4.98 -4.88 15.29
CA ILE A 56 -5.05 -6.35 15.33
C ILE A 56 -3.77 -6.99 14.79
N LYS A 57 -3.14 -6.40 13.78
CA LYS A 57 -1.91 -6.91 13.18
C LYS A 57 -0.99 -5.78 12.75
N SER A 58 0.31 -5.99 12.88
CA SER A 58 1.32 -5.10 12.31
C SER A 58 2.45 -5.93 11.72
N LEU A 59 2.76 -5.71 10.45
CA LEU A 59 3.89 -6.30 9.75
C LEU A 59 4.93 -5.21 9.51
N SER A 60 6.13 -5.37 10.06
CA SER A 60 7.24 -4.47 9.79
C SER A 60 7.80 -4.75 8.41
N ILE A 61 7.70 -3.76 7.53
CA ILE A 61 8.21 -3.80 6.17
C ILE A 61 8.34 -2.37 5.64
N ASN A 62 9.48 -2.06 5.04
CA ASN A 62 9.64 -0.77 4.37
C ASN A 62 8.89 -0.77 3.06
N SER A 63 8.06 0.25 2.86
CA SER A 63 7.36 0.52 1.61
C SER A 63 7.79 1.89 1.09
N HIS A 64 7.63 2.12 -0.21
CA HIS A 64 7.81 3.45 -0.83
C HIS A 64 6.55 3.90 -1.57
N TRP A 65 5.84 2.94 -2.15
CA TRP A 65 4.51 3.08 -2.73
C TRP A 65 3.78 1.75 -2.64
N PHE A 66 2.46 1.79 -2.80
CA PHE A 66 1.62 0.61 -2.80
C PHE A 66 0.54 0.68 -3.88
N VAL A 67 0.03 -0.48 -4.27
CA VAL A 67 -1.21 -0.64 -5.03
C VAL A 67 -2.03 -1.71 -4.32
N TYR A 68 -3.32 -1.47 -4.17
CA TYR A 68 -4.25 -2.43 -3.58
C TYR A 68 -5.37 -2.76 -4.56
N ASP A 69 -5.66 -4.05 -4.71
CA ASP A 69 -6.86 -4.52 -5.39
C ASP A 69 -7.84 -5.11 -4.39
N TYR A 70 -9.07 -4.58 -4.38
CA TYR A 70 -10.10 -5.00 -3.44
C TYR A 70 -10.69 -6.37 -3.79
N LYS A 71 -10.72 -6.76 -5.07
CA LYS A 71 -11.35 -8.02 -5.51
C LYS A 71 -10.51 -9.21 -5.06
N THR A 72 -9.22 -9.17 -5.36
CA THR A 72 -8.26 -10.21 -4.97
C THR A 72 -7.74 -10.03 -3.56
N LYS A 73 -7.96 -8.86 -2.93
CA LYS A 73 -7.37 -8.50 -1.62
C LYS A 73 -5.83 -8.50 -1.65
N LEU A 74 -5.24 -8.25 -2.81
CA LEU A 74 -3.79 -8.22 -3.01
C LEU A 74 -3.27 -6.80 -2.78
N LEU A 75 -2.36 -6.66 -1.82
CA LEU A 75 -1.59 -5.45 -1.58
C LEU A 75 -0.18 -5.65 -2.14
N LEU A 76 0.16 -4.90 -3.19
CA LEU A 76 1.49 -4.91 -3.78
C LEU A 76 2.29 -3.74 -3.23
N LEU A 77 3.44 -4.03 -2.62
CA LEU A 77 4.33 -3.02 -2.07
C LEU A 77 5.59 -2.93 -2.91
N SER A 78 6.01 -1.70 -3.20
CA SER A 78 7.40 -1.46 -3.60
C SER A 78 8.29 -1.32 -2.38
N THR A 79 9.34 -2.12 -2.39
CA THR A 79 10.33 -2.26 -1.34
C THR A 79 11.73 -2.31 -1.98
N GLY A 80 12.77 -2.48 -1.17
CA GLY A 80 14.12 -2.69 -1.67
C GLY A 80 14.96 -1.42 -1.68
N GLY A 81 15.61 -1.15 -0.53
CA GLY A 81 16.71 -0.20 -0.37
C GLY A 81 16.60 1.08 -1.20
N ASN A 82 17.71 1.44 -1.86
CA ASN A 82 17.83 2.69 -2.62
C ASN A 82 17.17 2.65 -4.00
N TYR A 83 16.84 1.47 -4.50
CA TYR A 83 16.42 1.27 -5.89
C TYR A 83 14.92 0.97 -6.04
N ASN A 84 14.22 0.74 -4.93
CA ASN A 84 12.78 0.46 -4.90
C ASN A 84 12.38 -0.65 -5.88
N ASN A 85 13.27 -1.62 -6.06
CA ASN A 85 13.21 -2.59 -7.14
C ASN A 85 12.68 -3.95 -6.69
N ILE A 86 12.24 -4.09 -5.45
CA ILE A 86 11.65 -5.34 -4.96
C ILE A 86 10.14 -5.15 -4.81
N LEU A 87 9.37 -5.93 -5.55
CA LEU A 87 7.94 -6.02 -5.37
C LEU A 87 7.61 -7.10 -4.34
N GLN A 88 6.93 -6.70 -3.27
CA GLN A 88 6.45 -7.59 -2.22
C GLN A 88 4.92 -7.64 -2.26
N PRO A 89 4.33 -8.70 -2.81
CA PRO A 89 2.90 -8.92 -2.71
C PRO A 89 2.54 -9.44 -1.31
N LEU A 90 1.44 -8.94 -0.76
CA LEU A 90 0.81 -9.36 0.47
C LEU A 90 -0.66 -9.67 0.17
N GLN A 91 -1.09 -10.88 0.49
CA GLN A 91 -2.49 -11.26 0.43
C GLN A 91 -3.14 -10.91 1.77
N LEU A 92 -4.01 -9.91 1.78
CA LEU A 92 -4.81 -9.57 2.95
C LEU A 92 -6.00 -10.53 3.03
N GLN A 93 -6.16 -11.17 4.17
CA GLN A 93 -7.27 -12.09 4.43
C GLN A 93 -8.17 -11.50 5.50
N ASN A 94 -9.35 -12.11 5.66
CA ASN A 94 -10.29 -11.71 6.72
C ASN A 94 -9.65 -11.92 8.09
N CYS A 95 -10.13 -11.19 9.09
CA CYS A 95 -9.69 -11.31 10.49
C CYS A 95 -8.23 -10.88 10.71
N GLY A 96 -7.73 -9.93 9.91
CA GLY A 96 -6.40 -9.35 10.08
C GLY A 96 -5.22 -10.26 9.74
N GLU A 97 -5.47 -11.35 9.00
CA GLU A 97 -4.39 -12.21 8.52
C GLU A 97 -3.68 -11.60 7.30
N ILE A 98 -2.34 -11.68 7.32
CA ILE A 98 -1.48 -11.21 6.23
C ILE A 98 -0.66 -12.40 5.76
N ASN A 99 -0.94 -12.88 4.54
CA ASN A 99 -0.10 -13.89 3.90
C ASN A 99 0.92 -13.20 2.99
N LYS A 100 2.19 -13.31 3.35
CA LYS A 100 3.30 -12.72 2.60
C LYS A 100 3.70 -13.65 1.46
N LEU A 101 3.46 -13.23 0.22
CA LEU A 101 3.75 -14.03 -0.96
C LEU A 101 5.23 -13.89 -1.37
N SER A 102 5.68 -14.73 -2.30
CA SER A 102 7.03 -14.64 -2.86
C SER A 102 7.26 -13.26 -3.48
N ARG A 103 8.27 -12.57 -2.98
CA ARG A 103 8.76 -11.32 -3.58
C ARG A 103 9.52 -11.62 -4.87
N PHE A 104 9.57 -10.65 -5.75
CA PHE A 104 10.47 -10.69 -6.89
C PHE A 104 11.18 -9.35 -7.06
N GLU A 105 12.39 -9.43 -7.57
CA GLU A 105 13.25 -8.29 -7.82
C GLU A 105 13.15 -7.92 -9.30
N ILE A 106 12.99 -6.64 -9.57
CA ILE A 106 12.99 -6.07 -10.90
C ILE A 106 14.44 -5.69 -11.21
N GLU A 107 14.98 -6.26 -12.27
CA GLU A 107 16.25 -5.83 -12.83
C GLU A 107 16.04 -4.47 -13.50
N LEU A 108 16.60 -3.42 -12.90
CA LEU A 108 16.65 -2.11 -13.53
C LEU A 108 17.78 -2.16 -14.56
N HIS A 109 17.45 -1.98 -15.84
CA HIS A 109 18.45 -1.86 -16.89
C HIS A 109 19.23 -0.56 -16.66
N ASN A 110 20.43 -0.69 -16.09
CA ASN A 110 21.39 0.40 -16.06
C ASN A 110 21.72 0.75 -17.52
N SER A 111 21.33 1.93 -17.97
CA SER A 111 21.81 2.47 -19.23
C SER A 111 23.33 2.62 -19.11
N VAL A 112 24.09 1.61 -19.54
CA VAL A 112 25.54 1.74 -19.69
C VAL A 112 25.75 2.65 -20.88
N VAL A 113 25.83 3.95 -20.64
CA VAL A 113 26.40 4.87 -21.61
C VAL A 113 27.91 4.71 -21.52
N SER A 114 28.50 3.94 -22.43
CA SER A 114 29.94 4.01 -22.70
C SER A 114 30.28 5.46 -23.06
N PRO A 115 31.39 6.04 -22.57
CA PRO A 115 31.71 7.43 -22.87
C PRO A 115 32.17 7.55 -24.33
N ILE A 116 31.24 7.88 -25.23
CA ILE A 116 31.56 8.46 -26.54
C ILE A 116 30.81 9.79 -26.64
N SER A 117 31.61 10.84 -26.79
CA SER A 117 31.33 12.25 -27.08
C SER A 117 29.87 12.71 -27.21
N SER A 118 29.55 13.73 -26.40
CA SER A 118 28.64 14.84 -26.66
C SER A 118 27.24 14.52 -27.22
N GLN A 119 26.27 14.38 -26.32
CA GLN A 119 24.93 14.97 -26.46
C GLN A 119 24.16 14.88 -25.12
N ALA A 120 23.33 15.87 -24.83
CA ALA A 120 22.42 15.95 -23.68
C ALA A 120 20.99 16.26 -24.17
N PRO A 121 19.92 16.00 -23.39
CA PRO A 121 19.75 14.95 -22.38
C PRO A 121 18.40 14.19 -22.51
N SER A 122 18.18 13.32 -21.51
CA SER A 122 16.89 12.85 -20.98
C SER A 122 16.11 11.81 -21.77
N SER A 123 16.55 10.55 -21.71
CA SER A 123 15.60 9.43 -21.69
C SER A 123 15.02 9.33 -20.28
N VAL A 124 13.85 9.95 -20.07
CA VAL A 124 13.01 9.65 -18.91
C VAL A 124 12.57 8.19 -19.05
N SER A 125 13.13 7.30 -18.23
CA SER A 125 12.69 5.91 -18.16
C SER A 125 11.26 5.90 -17.61
N THR A 126 10.30 5.79 -18.52
CA THR A 126 8.88 5.71 -18.18
C THR A 126 8.48 4.23 -18.17
N CYS A 127 8.21 3.68 -16.99
CA CYS A 127 7.52 2.38 -16.88
C CYS A 127 6.05 2.60 -17.19
N LYS A 128 5.57 2.10 -18.33
CA LYS A 128 4.14 2.04 -18.63
C LYS A 128 3.54 0.82 -17.93
N LEU A 129 2.68 1.07 -16.93
CA LEU A 129 1.81 0.04 -16.38
C LEU A 129 0.69 -0.20 -17.39
N LEU A 130 0.60 -1.40 -17.96
CA LEU A 130 -0.54 -1.82 -18.80
C LEU A 130 -1.66 -2.25 -17.85
N LEU A 131 -2.70 -1.44 -17.73
CA LEU A 131 -3.98 -1.89 -17.17
C LEU A 131 -4.65 -2.74 -18.25
N LEU A 132 -4.85 -4.02 -17.98
CA LEU A 132 -5.76 -4.85 -18.76
C LEU A 132 -7.17 -4.39 -18.39
N GLU A 133 -7.83 -3.70 -19.31
CA GLU A 133 -9.28 -3.56 -19.23
C GLU A 133 -9.87 -4.94 -19.56
N GLU A 134 -10.54 -5.55 -18.59
CA GLU A 134 -11.38 -6.73 -18.85
C GLU A 134 -12.65 -6.22 -19.53
N ASP A 135 -12.84 -6.59 -20.79
CA ASP A 135 -14.10 -6.38 -21.50
C ASP A 135 -15.20 -7.19 -20.77
N GLU A 136 -16.20 -6.50 -20.20
CA GLU A 136 -17.42 -7.16 -19.73
C GLU A 136 -18.33 -7.44 -20.95
N ASP A 137 -18.59 -8.72 -21.21
CA ASP A 137 -19.63 -9.22 -22.14
C ASP A 137 -21.04 -9.12 -21.54
#